data_AF-R4Z605-F1
#
_entry.id   AF-R4Z605-F1
#
_cell.length_a   1.000
_cell.length_b   1.000
_cell.length_c   1.000
_cell.angle_alpha   90.00
_cell.angle_beta   90.00
_cell.angle_gamma   90.00
#
_symmetry.space_group_name_H-M   'P 1'
#
loop_
_entity.id
_entity.type
_entity.pdbx_description
1 polymer ?
#
loop_
_entity_poly.entity_id
_entity_poly.type
_entity_poly.pdbx_seq_one_letter_code
_entity_poly.pdbx_strand_id
1 'polypeptide(L)'
;MGATPQDRQAQPVRSTEPFRLVFVCTANRCRSPMAEHLARRSLEKRHIPAEVCSVGRLTGGLGATPGAAEAMARRKLDLSNHVSAQLGPEVLDDAHLVLVMERGHLSDVYQTLPDAIDHAFTLGEFPSLLRTIKRDPSLMSTASPFEGARQRIALANQARDPVRILVDDESSDVADPMGRWALHYRRTAKQLASLIDASLNGLFP
;
A
#
# COMPACT_ATOMS: atom_id res chain seq x y z
N MET A 1 -10.91 17.38 47.09
CA MET A 1 -9.75 16.48 46.93
C MET A 1 -10.15 15.40 45.92
N GLY A 2 -9.51 15.34 44.74
CA GLY A 2 -9.73 14.24 43.80
C GLY A 2 -9.71 14.63 42.31
N ALA A 3 -8.51 14.93 41.81
CA ALA A 3 -8.00 14.89 40.43
C ALA A 3 -8.89 15.28 39.22
N THR A 4 -8.52 16.39 38.60
CA THR A 4 -8.75 16.80 37.20
C THR A 4 -8.16 15.78 36.22
N PRO A 5 -8.74 15.56 35.01
CA PRO A 5 -8.10 14.75 33.98
C PRO A 5 -6.91 15.54 33.41
N GLN A 6 -5.70 15.15 33.80
CA GLN A 6 -4.46 15.67 33.26
C GLN A 6 -4.24 15.16 31.83
N ASP A 7 -3.96 16.12 30.96
CA ASP A 7 -3.17 16.03 29.73
C ASP A 7 -2.70 14.62 29.31
N ARG A 8 -3.29 14.09 28.24
CA ARG A 8 -2.58 13.17 27.35
C ARG A 8 -1.45 13.95 26.68
N GLN A 9 -0.31 14.04 27.36
CA GLN A 9 0.92 14.50 26.73
C GLN A 9 1.27 13.54 25.59
N ALA A 10 1.26 14.06 24.37
CA ALA A 10 1.76 13.36 23.20
C ALA A 10 3.22 12.96 23.45
N GLN A 11 3.49 11.65 23.45
CA GLN A 11 4.86 11.15 23.49
C GLN A 11 5.59 11.60 22.21
N PRO A 12 6.87 12.00 22.31
CA PRO A 12 7.65 12.36 21.14
C PRO A 12 7.81 11.12 20.25
N VAL A 13 7.26 11.18 19.03
CA VAL A 13 7.37 10.14 18.02
C VAL A 13 8.87 9.89 17.79
N ARG A 14 9.34 8.69 18.16
CA ARG A 14 10.73 8.30 17.96
C ARG A 14 10.96 8.16 16.45
N SER A 15 11.93 8.90 15.92
CA SER A 15 12.31 8.93 14.51
C SER A 15 13.00 7.64 14.00
N THR A 16 12.60 6.47 14.50
CA THR A 16 13.25 5.17 14.28
C THR A 16 12.29 4.04 13.93
N GLU A 17 10.99 4.29 13.87
CA GLU A 17 10.02 3.25 13.50
C GLU A 17 10.04 2.98 11.99
N PRO A 18 9.94 1.70 11.57
CA PRO A 18 9.97 1.33 10.16
C PRO A 18 8.76 1.90 9.41
N PHE A 19 8.95 2.26 8.14
CA PHE A 19 7.85 2.72 7.31
C PHE A 19 6.82 1.60 7.10
N ARG A 20 5.55 1.86 7.40
CA ARG A 20 4.48 0.84 7.34
C ARG A 20 3.66 0.95 6.06
N LEU A 21 3.74 -0.07 5.21
CA LEU A 21 3.08 -0.15 3.91
C LEU A 21 2.09 -1.32 3.88
N VAL A 22 0.82 -1.01 3.61
CA VAL A 22 -0.26 -2.01 3.57
C VAL A 22 -0.78 -2.19 2.15
N PHE A 23 -0.91 -3.43 1.70
CA PHE A 23 -1.57 -3.76 0.43
C PHE A 23 -2.94 -4.38 0.65
N VAL A 24 -3.97 -3.89 -0.05
CA VAL A 24 -5.35 -4.39 0.06
C VAL A 24 -5.85 -4.94 -1.28
N CYS A 25 -6.44 -6.13 -1.25
CA CYS A 25 -7.24 -6.65 -2.37
C CYS A 25 -8.48 -7.40 -1.82
N THR A 26 -9.21 -8.11 -2.68
CA THR A 26 -10.46 -8.75 -2.24
C THR A 26 -10.23 -9.88 -1.23
N ALA A 27 -9.47 -10.92 -1.61
CA ALA A 27 -9.33 -12.14 -0.80
C ALA A 27 -7.98 -12.28 -0.07
N ASN A 28 -7.02 -11.39 -0.34
CA ASN A 28 -5.63 -11.52 0.11
C ASN A 28 -4.96 -12.86 -0.25
N ARG A 29 -5.20 -13.34 -1.48
CA ARG A 29 -4.64 -14.62 -1.97
C ARG A 29 -3.93 -14.54 -3.33
N CYS A 30 -4.06 -13.41 -4.03
CA CYS A 30 -3.46 -13.21 -5.35
C CYS A 30 -2.63 -11.93 -5.37
N ARG A 31 -3.29 -10.79 -5.57
CA ARG A 31 -2.63 -9.52 -5.92
C ARG A 31 -1.88 -8.89 -4.75
N SER A 32 -2.53 -8.72 -3.61
CA SER A 32 -1.89 -8.10 -2.44
C SER A 32 -0.71 -8.93 -1.84
N PRO A 33 -0.73 -10.28 -1.75
CA PRO A 33 0.46 -11.01 -1.29
C PRO A 33 1.62 -10.97 -2.30
N MET A 34 1.33 -10.96 -3.60
CA MET A 34 2.37 -10.72 -4.62
C MET A 34 2.99 -9.33 -4.46
N ALA A 35 2.15 -8.30 -4.25
CA ALA A 35 2.59 -6.93 -4.06
C ALA A 35 3.47 -6.76 -2.82
N GLU A 36 3.06 -7.34 -1.69
CA GLU A 36 3.83 -7.36 -0.44
C GLU A 36 5.25 -7.87 -0.64
N HIS A 37 5.42 -9.06 -1.24
CA HIS A 37 6.74 -9.66 -1.43
C HIS A 37 7.60 -8.90 -2.45
N LEU A 38 6.98 -8.32 -3.48
CA LEU A 38 7.67 -7.45 -4.44
C LEU A 38 8.17 -6.16 -3.77
N ALA A 39 7.33 -5.55 -2.94
CA ALA A 39 7.65 -4.32 -2.23
C ALA A 39 8.74 -4.54 -1.18
N ARG A 40 8.66 -5.59 -0.35
CA ARG A 40 9.73 -5.96 0.60
C ARG A 40 11.08 -6.05 -0.09
N ARG A 41 11.17 -6.83 -1.16
CA ARG A 41 12.42 -6.96 -1.93
C ARG A 41 12.91 -5.64 -2.52
N SER A 42 12.01 -4.76 -2.98
CA SER A 42 12.40 -3.46 -3.54
C SER A 42 12.88 -2.50 -2.45
N LEU A 43 12.23 -2.49 -1.28
CA LEU A 43 12.62 -1.69 -0.10
C LEU A 43 13.95 -2.15 0.49
N GLU A 44 14.16 -3.47 0.60
CA GLU A 44 15.43 -4.06 1.03
C GLU A 44 16.60 -3.62 0.15
N LYS A 45 16.43 -3.68 -1.19
CA LYS A 45 17.45 -3.21 -2.14
C LYS A 45 17.77 -1.72 -2.01
N ARG A 46 16.82 -0.92 -1.53
CA ARG A 46 16.98 0.51 -1.27
C ARG A 46 17.50 0.80 0.13
N HIS A 47 17.68 -0.22 0.98
CA HIS A 47 18.04 -0.06 2.40
C HIS A 47 17.05 0.82 3.18
N ILE A 48 15.75 0.74 2.82
CA ILE A 48 14.68 1.46 3.52
C ILE A 48 14.06 0.50 4.56
N PRO A 49 14.19 0.78 5.88
CA PRO A 49 13.55 -0.05 6.89
C PRO A 49 12.03 0.12 6.81
N ALA A 50 11.32 -0.97 6.58
CA ALA A 50 9.89 -0.95 6.36
C ALA A 50 9.22 -2.23 6.84
N GLU A 51 8.01 -2.07 7.38
CA GLU A 51 7.07 -3.15 7.63
C GLU A 51 6.06 -3.16 6.48
N VAL A 52 6.03 -4.27 5.74
CA VAL A 52 5.09 -4.44 4.64
C VAL A 52 4.15 -5.58 4.99
N CYS A 53 2.86 -5.38 4.87
CA CYS A 53 1.86 -6.42 5.04
C CYS A 53 0.76 -6.31 3.97
N SER A 54 -0.05 -7.35 3.86
CA SER A 54 -1.20 -7.38 2.97
C SER A 54 -2.41 -7.99 3.65
N VAL A 55 -3.57 -7.47 3.32
CA VAL A 55 -4.87 -7.88 3.86
C VAL A 55 -5.92 -7.89 2.76
N GLY A 56 -7.12 -8.35 3.08
CA GLY A 56 -8.24 -8.31 2.16
C GLY A 56 -9.60 -8.28 2.83
N ARG A 57 -10.61 -7.88 2.06
CA ARG A 57 -12.00 -7.73 2.53
C ARG A 57 -12.60 -9.03 3.07
N LEU A 58 -12.28 -10.16 2.45
CA LEU A 58 -12.82 -11.46 2.83
C LEU A 58 -12.10 -12.05 4.05
N THR A 59 -12.75 -13.01 4.72
CA THR A 59 -12.19 -13.74 5.85
C THR A 59 -10.84 -14.39 5.51
N GLY A 60 -9.90 -14.31 6.46
CA GLY A 60 -8.55 -14.86 6.36
C GLY A 60 -8.45 -16.38 6.56
N GLY A 61 -7.20 -16.88 6.62
CA GLY A 61 -6.86 -18.26 6.95
C GLY A 61 -6.53 -19.17 5.76
N LEU A 62 -6.41 -18.62 4.55
CA LEU A 62 -6.13 -19.40 3.34
C LEU A 62 -4.77 -19.03 2.74
N GLY A 63 -4.09 -20.01 2.16
CA GLY A 63 -2.86 -19.77 1.42
C GLY A 63 -3.07 -18.94 0.15
N ALA A 64 -1.97 -18.38 -0.36
CA ALA A 64 -1.92 -17.79 -1.69
C ALA A 64 -2.40 -18.80 -2.75
N THR A 65 -3.00 -18.32 -3.83
CA THR A 65 -3.46 -19.22 -4.90
C THR A 65 -2.26 -19.87 -5.61
N PRO A 66 -2.41 -21.09 -6.16
CA PRO A 66 -1.33 -21.75 -6.88
C PRO A 66 -0.77 -20.92 -8.03
N GLY A 67 -1.62 -20.20 -8.77
CA GLY A 67 -1.19 -19.32 -9.85
C GLY A 67 -0.35 -18.12 -9.39
N ALA A 68 -0.69 -17.54 -8.22
CA ALA A 68 0.10 -16.47 -7.62
C ALA A 68 1.46 -17.00 -7.13
N ALA A 69 1.46 -18.15 -6.46
CA ALA A 69 2.69 -18.81 -6.00
C ALA A 69 3.62 -19.15 -7.18
N GLU A 70 3.11 -19.74 -8.26
CA GLU A 70 3.91 -20.06 -9.44
C GLU A 70 4.49 -18.79 -10.11
N ALA A 71 3.67 -17.74 -10.25
CA ALA A 71 4.12 -16.49 -10.85
C ALA A 71 5.24 -15.82 -10.04
N MET A 72 5.19 -15.93 -8.71
CA MET A 72 6.22 -15.38 -7.81
C MET A 72 7.46 -16.26 -7.70
N ALA A 73 7.31 -17.59 -7.73
CA ALA A 73 8.45 -18.51 -7.75
C ALA A 73 9.38 -18.25 -8.94
N ARG A 74 8.82 -17.93 -10.12
CA ARG A 74 9.59 -17.50 -11.32
C ARG A 74 10.39 -16.21 -11.09
N ARG A 75 10.02 -15.41 -10.09
CA ARG A 75 10.70 -14.19 -9.66
C ARG A 75 11.62 -14.42 -8.45
N LYS A 76 11.83 -15.69 -8.04
CA LYS A 76 12.58 -16.10 -6.85
C LYS A 76 12.00 -15.52 -5.55
N LEU A 77 10.67 -15.44 -5.48
CA LEU A 77 9.93 -15.01 -4.29
C LEU A 77 8.97 -16.13 -3.90
N ASP A 78 9.03 -16.57 -2.65
CA ASP A 78 8.20 -17.65 -2.14
C ASP A 78 6.94 -17.09 -1.45
N LEU A 79 5.79 -17.68 -1.76
CA LEU A 79 4.49 -17.38 -1.14
C LEU A 79 3.94 -18.56 -0.33
N SER A 80 4.70 -19.66 -0.19
CA SER A 80 4.24 -20.89 0.46
C SER A 80 3.76 -20.69 1.90
N ASN A 81 4.39 -19.75 2.62
CA ASN A 81 4.06 -19.41 4.00
C ASN A 81 3.03 -18.27 4.12
N HIS A 82 2.51 -17.74 3.02
CA HIS A 82 1.49 -16.70 3.08
C HIS A 82 0.18 -17.25 3.62
N VAL A 83 -0.40 -16.55 4.59
CA VAL A 83 -1.74 -16.83 5.12
C VAL A 83 -2.58 -15.57 4.97
N SER A 84 -3.73 -15.69 4.33
CA SER A 84 -4.60 -14.53 4.10
C SER A 84 -5.09 -13.95 5.42
N ALA A 85 -5.10 -12.62 5.52
CA ALA A 85 -5.60 -11.87 6.66
C ALA A 85 -6.76 -10.96 6.24
N GLN A 86 -7.71 -10.78 7.14
CA GLN A 86 -8.86 -9.89 6.92
C GLN A 86 -8.45 -8.44 7.20
N LEU A 87 -8.99 -7.52 6.41
CA LEU A 87 -8.87 -6.08 6.61
C LEU A 87 -9.58 -5.69 7.92
N GLY A 88 -8.86 -4.98 8.78
CA GLY A 88 -9.36 -4.46 10.07
C GLY A 88 -8.78 -3.08 10.36
N PRO A 89 -9.35 -2.33 11.32
CA PRO A 89 -8.88 -0.98 11.65
C PRO A 89 -7.45 -0.98 12.19
N GLU A 90 -7.03 -2.01 12.92
CA GLU A 90 -5.70 -2.12 13.54
C GLU A 90 -4.55 -2.18 12.52
N VAL A 91 -4.79 -2.72 11.32
CA VAL A 91 -3.77 -2.71 10.26
C VAL A 91 -3.71 -1.35 9.55
N LEU A 92 -4.79 -0.58 9.59
CA LEU A 92 -4.87 0.74 8.96
C LEU A 92 -4.37 1.87 9.86
N ASP A 93 -4.58 1.77 11.18
CA ASP A 93 -4.27 2.84 12.14
C ASP A 93 -2.79 3.26 12.10
N ASP A 94 -1.87 2.29 12.09
CA ASP A 94 -0.43 2.57 12.02
C ASP A 94 0.12 2.63 10.57
N ALA A 95 -0.74 2.53 9.55
CA ALA A 95 -0.28 2.54 8.17
C ALA A 95 0.21 3.93 7.76
N HIS A 96 1.42 3.99 7.20
CA HIS A 96 1.91 5.24 6.60
C HIS A 96 1.37 5.40 5.17
N LEU A 97 1.14 4.28 4.48
CA LEU A 97 0.62 4.23 3.12
C LEU A 97 -0.19 2.94 2.92
N VAL A 98 -1.39 3.07 2.35
CA VAL A 98 -2.23 1.96 1.95
C VAL A 98 -2.35 1.96 0.42
N LEU A 99 -1.98 0.86 -0.22
CA LEU A 99 -2.08 0.69 -1.67
C LEU A 99 -3.05 -0.43 -2.01
N VAL A 100 -4.11 -0.08 -2.72
CA VAL A 100 -5.18 -1.01 -3.05
C VAL A 100 -5.13 -1.43 -4.52
N MET A 101 -5.71 -2.59 -4.85
CA MET A 101 -5.62 -3.13 -6.22
C MET A 101 -6.69 -2.60 -7.17
N GLU A 102 -7.83 -2.16 -6.65
CA GLU A 102 -8.98 -1.68 -7.42
C GLU A 102 -9.65 -0.55 -6.64
N ARG A 103 -10.34 0.35 -7.32
CA ARG A 103 -11.05 1.45 -6.64
C ARG A 103 -12.06 1.00 -5.60
N GLY A 104 -12.77 -0.10 -5.85
CA GLY A 104 -13.72 -0.66 -4.88
C GLY A 104 -13.08 -0.93 -3.51
N HIS A 105 -11.80 -1.27 -3.47
CA HIS A 105 -11.07 -1.48 -2.22
C HIS A 105 -10.78 -0.18 -1.44
N LEU A 106 -10.82 1.00 -2.06
CA LEU A 106 -10.77 2.28 -1.33
C LEU A 106 -12.04 2.46 -0.49
N SER A 107 -13.19 2.03 -1.00
CA SER A 107 -14.45 2.01 -0.23
C SER A 107 -14.34 1.07 0.96
N ASP A 108 -13.75 -0.12 0.79
CA ASP A 108 -13.50 -1.05 1.89
C ASP A 108 -12.59 -0.42 2.97
N VAL A 109 -11.54 0.29 2.57
CA VAL A 109 -10.66 1.03 3.49
C VAL A 109 -11.43 2.11 4.23
N TYR A 110 -12.19 2.95 3.52
CA TYR A 110 -12.98 4.03 4.12
C TYR A 110 -14.04 3.51 5.11
N GLN A 111 -14.71 2.41 4.78
CA GLN A 111 -15.69 1.78 5.66
C GLN A 111 -15.05 1.15 6.91
N THR A 112 -13.78 0.75 6.83
CA THR A 112 -13.04 0.14 7.94
C THR A 112 -12.46 1.20 8.87
N LEU A 113 -11.79 2.21 8.31
CA LEU A 113 -11.23 3.36 9.05
C LEU A 113 -11.27 4.60 8.15
N PRO A 114 -12.22 5.53 8.34
CA PRO A 114 -12.40 6.69 7.47
C PRO A 114 -11.13 7.52 7.27
N ASP A 115 -10.37 7.76 8.34
CA ASP A 115 -9.14 8.57 8.33
C ASP A 115 -8.02 7.93 7.49
N ALA A 116 -8.10 6.62 7.22
CA ALA A 116 -7.13 5.95 6.37
C ALA A 116 -7.17 6.41 4.91
N ILE A 117 -8.27 7.04 4.47
CA ILE A 117 -8.44 7.47 3.08
C ILE A 117 -7.42 8.53 2.66
N ASP A 118 -6.92 9.32 3.60
CA ASP A 118 -5.93 10.38 3.37
C ASP A 118 -4.56 9.85 2.93
N HIS A 119 -4.31 8.58 3.18
CA HIS A 119 -3.07 7.90 2.80
C HIS A 119 -3.34 6.58 2.08
N ALA A 120 -4.53 6.41 1.51
CA ALA A 120 -4.91 5.25 0.71
C ALA A 120 -5.10 5.60 -0.77
N PHE A 121 -4.48 4.83 -1.67
CA PHE A 121 -4.54 5.06 -3.12
C PHE A 121 -4.66 3.74 -3.88
N THR A 122 -5.21 3.76 -5.09
CA THR A 122 -5.01 2.64 -6.02
C THR A 122 -3.52 2.57 -6.42
N LEU A 123 -3.00 1.35 -6.54
CA LEU A 123 -1.60 1.14 -6.92
C LEU A 123 -1.29 1.69 -8.33
N GLY A 124 -2.29 1.74 -9.23
CA GLY A 124 -2.12 2.31 -10.57
C GLY A 124 -2.07 3.83 -10.61
N GLU A 125 -2.79 4.54 -9.75
CA GLU A 125 -2.82 6.01 -9.76
C GLU A 125 -1.62 6.63 -9.04
N PHE A 126 -1.16 6.00 -7.96
CA PHE A 126 -0.21 6.58 -7.02
C PHE A 126 1.12 7.03 -7.67
N PRO A 127 1.77 6.24 -8.56
CA PRO A 127 2.95 6.71 -9.30
C PRO A 127 2.70 7.96 -10.14
N SER A 128 1.48 8.15 -10.66
CA SER A 128 1.12 9.32 -11.46
C SER A 128 0.97 10.55 -10.59
N LEU A 129 0.35 10.43 -9.41
CA LEU A 129 0.28 11.51 -8.43
C LEU A 129 1.68 11.96 -7.99
N LEU A 130 2.57 11.01 -7.69
CA LEU A 130 3.96 11.29 -7.34
C LEU A 130 4.71 12.04 -8.45
N ARG A 131 4.44 11.74 -9.73
CA ARG A 131 5.02 12.50 -10.86
C ARG A 131 4.48 13.92 -10.94
N THR A 132 3.20 14.13 -10.68
CA THR A 132 2.56 15.45 -10.66
C THR A 132 3.19 16.35 -9.61
N ILE A 133 3.40 15.83 -8.39
CA ILE A 133 3.95 16.62 -7.27
C ILE A 133 5.47 16.74 -7.30
N LYS A 134 6.19 16.04 -8.20
CA LYS A 134 7.66 16.01 -8.21
C LYS A 134 8.30 17.41 -8.32
N ARG A 135 7.59 18.38 -8.89
CA ARG A 135 8.04 19.77 -9.05
C ARG A 135 7.59 20.71 -7.94
N ASP A 136 6.93 20.18 -6.90
CA ASP A 136 6.44 20.98 -5.79
C ASP A 136 7.61 21.57 -4.97
N PRO A 137 7.71 22.90 -4.81
CA PRO A 137 8.79 23.54 -4.09
C PRO A 137 8.91 23.11 -2.62
N SER A 138 7.81 22.66 -2.00
CA SER A 138 7.81 22.24 -0.59
C SER A 138 8.62 20.97 -0.34
N LEU A 139 8.96 20.21 -1.39
CA LEU A 139 9.74 18.96 -1.30
C LEU A 139 11.25 19.17 -1.21
N MET A 140 11.76 20.41 -1.25
CA MET A 140 13.20 20.70 -1.32
C MET A 140 13.94 20.59 0.02
N SER A 141 13.24 20.47 1.15
CA SER A 141 13.86 20.46 2.49
C SER A 141 13.15 19.50 3.43
N THR A 142 13.61 18.24 3.50
CA THR A 142 13.11 17.23 4.46
C THR A 142 14.27 16.73 5.30
N ALA A 143 14.11 16.66 6.62
CA ALA A 143 15.20 16.26 7.52
C ALA A 143 15.51 14.75 7.46
N SER A 144 14.56 13.93 6.98
CA SER A 144 14.75 12.48 6.78
C SER A 144 14.00 11.92 5.57
N PRO A 145 14.42 10.75 5.02
CA PRO A 145 13.69 10.05 3.98
C PRO A 145 12.23 9.73 4.33
N PHE A 146 11.94 9.42 5.60
CA PHE A 146 10.58 9.11 6.05
C PHE A 146 9.68 10.33 6.16
N GLU A 147 10.21 11.45 6.66
CA GLU A 147 9.49 12.71 6.65
C GLU A 147 9.16 13.13 5.20
N GLY A 148 10.14 12.98 4.30
CA GLY A 148 9.92 13.23 2.88
C GLY A 148 8.92 12.29 2.23
N ALA A 149 8.84 11.04 2.66
CA ALA A 149 7.80 10.11 2.21
C ALA A 149 6.41 10.53 2.68
N ARG A 150 6.25 10.87 3.98
CA ARG A 150 4.98 11.35 4.53
C ARG A 150 4.50 12.63 3.85
N GLN A 151 5.41 13.57 3.58
CA GLN A 151 5.07 14.80 2.87
C GLN A 151 4.60 14.53 1.44
N ARG A 152 5.28 13.62 0.71
CA ARG A 152 4.86 13.23 -0.65
C ARG A 152 3.50 12.53 -0.66
N ILE A 153 3.19 11.72 0.35
CA ILE A 153 1.88 11.08 0.50
C ILE A 153 0.79 12.14 0.72
N ALA A 154 1.03 13.10 1.61
CA ALA A 154 0.10 14.19 1.86
C ALA A 154 -0.14 15.06 0.61
N LEU A 155 0.91 15.40 -0.13
CA LEU A 155 0.80 16.14 -1.39
C LEU A 155 0.10 15.32 -2.48
N ALA A 156 0.34 14.01 -2.55
CA ALA A 156 -0.39 13.13 -3.47
C ALA A 156 -1.89 13.09 -3.15
N ASN A 157 -2.27 13.10 -1.86
CA ASN A 157 -3.67 13.21 -1.45
C ASN A 157 -4.27 14.56 -1.88
N GLN A 158 -3.55 15.67 -1.67
CA GLN A 158 -4.01 17.01 -2.07
C GLN A 158 -4.13 17.18 -3.60
N ALA A 159 -3.25 16.53 -4.36
CA ALA A 159 -3.26 16.56 -5.83
C ALA A 159 -4.28 15.57 -6.44
N ARG A 160 -4.85 14.67 -5.63
CA ARG A 160 -5.85 13.70 -6.08
C ARG A 160 -7.19 14.42 -6.27
N ASP A 161 -7.82 14.18 -7.41
CA ASP A 161 -9.19 14.63 -7.66
C ASP A 161 -10.16 13.84 -6.75
N PRO A 162 -10.87 14.50 -5.81
CA PRO A 162 -11.81 13.82 -4.91
C PRO A 162 -12.94 13.11 -5.65
N VAL A 163 -13.32 13.62 -6.83
CA VAL A 163 -14.38 13.01 -7.65
C VAL A 163 -13.95 11.64 -8.16
N ARG A 164 -12.64 11.43 -8.39
CA ARG A 164 -12.13 10.12 -8.81
C ARG A 164 -12.27 9.06 -7.72
N ILE A 165 -12.41 9.42 -6.45
CA ILE A 165 -12.73 8.45 -5.39
C ILE A 165 -14.16 7.91 -5.57
N LEU A 166 -15.06 8.72 -6.12
CA LEU A 166 -16.50 8.42 -6.23
C LEU A 166 -16.93 7.90 -7.61
N VAL A 167 -16.10 8.09 -8.64
CA VAL A 167 -16.39 7.65 -10.01
C VAL A 167 -15.75 6.29 -10.28
N ASP A 168 -16.55 5.41 -10.89
CA ASP A 168 -16.14 4.08 -11.34
C ASP A 168 -15.27 4.20 -12.61
N ASP A 169 -13.97 4.40 -12.41
CA ASP A 169 -12.95 4.50 -13.46
C ASP A 169 -11.84 3.47 -13.20
N GLU A 170 -11.97 2.30 -13.82
CA GLU A 170 -11.04 1.17 -13.67
C GLU A 170 -9.66 1.40 -14.32
N SER A 171 -9.39 2.58 -14.91
CA SER A 171 -8.12 2.86 -15.61
C SER A 171 -6.87 2.72 -14.74
N SER A 172 -7.04 2.79 -13.42
CA SER A 172 -5.96 2.68 -12.42
C SER A 172 -5.93 1.33 -11.70
N ASP A 173 -6.78 0.40 -12.11
CA ASP A 173 -6.92 -0.89 -11.43
C ASP A 173 -5.86 -1.90 -11.90
N VAL A 174 -5.47 -2.76 -10.96
CA VAL A 174 -4.60 -3.90 -11.20
C VAL A 174 -5.48 -5.11 -11.52
N ALA A 175 -5.42 -5.56 -12.77
CA ALA A 175 -6.23 -6.65 -13.30
C ALA A 175 -6.21 -7.90 -12.40
N ASP A 176 -7.40 -8.43 -12.08
CA ASP A 176 -7.53 -9.64 -11.26
C ASP A 176 -7.23 -10.92 -12.06
N PRO A 177 -6.17 -11.67 -11.71
CA PRO A 177 -5.88 -12.94 -12.37
C PRO A 177 -6.68 -14.13 -11.81
N MET A 178 -7.51 -13.95 -10.77
CA MET A 178 -8.22 -15.05 -10.12
C MET A 178 -9.05 -15.88 -11.11
N GLY A 179 -8.91 -17.20 -11.06
CA GLY A 179 -9.59 -18.14 -11.97
C GLY A 179 -9.11 -18.10 -13.43
N ARG A 180 -8.10 -17.28 -13.77
CA ARG A 180 -7.56 -17.16 -15.13
C ARG A 180 -6.34 -18.06 -15.35
N TRP A 181 -5.93 -18.18 -16.61
CA TRP A 181 -4.71 -18.90 -17.02
C TRP A 181 -3.44 -18.34 -16.38
N ALA A 182 -2.41 -19.17 -16.20
CA ALA A 182 -1.11 -18.80 -15.61
C ALA A 182 -0.46 -17.55 -16.22
N LEU A 183 -0.69 -17.29 -17.52
CA LEU A 183 -0.24 -16.08 -18.18
C LEU A 183 -0.77 -14.78 -17.52
N HIS A 184 -2.01 -14.77 -17.04
CA HIS A 184 -2.62 -13.61 -16.41
C HIS A 184 -1.96 -13.30 -15.06
N TYR A 185 -1.72 -14.32 -14.22
CA TYR A 185 -0.95 -14.16 -12.99
C TYR A 185 0.45 -13.57 -13.26
N ARG A 186 1.12 -14.05 -14.30
CA ARG A 186 2.44 -13.52 -14.71
C ARG A 186 2.37 -12.07 -15.17
N ARG A 187 1.34 -11.69 -15.93
CA ARG A 187 1.10 -10.31 -16.37
C ARG A 187 0.83 -9.40 -15.16
N THR A 188 -0.05 -9.82 -14.26
CA THR A 188 -0.33 -9.11 -13.01
C THR A 188 0.93 -8.93 -12.17
N ALA A 189 1.72 -9.98 -11.95
CA ALA A 189 2.98 -9.88 -11.20
C ALA A 189 3.99 -8.91 -11.86
N LYS A 190 3.98 -8.79 -13.20
CA LYS A 190 4.79 -7.80 -13.93
C LYS A 190 4.27 -6.37 -13.74
N GLN A 191 2.96 -6.18 -13.85
CA GLN A 191 2.31 -4.89 -13.60
C GLN A 191 2.58 -4.41 -12.17
N LEU A 192 2.35 -5.28 -11.18
CA LEU A 192 2.63 -5.00 -9.76
C LEU A 192 4.08 -4.55 -9.55
N ALA A 193 5.06 -5.32 -10.05
CA ALA A 193 6.47 -4.96 -9.90
C ALA A 193 6.78 -3.57 -10.48
N SER A 194 6.25 -3.27 -11.67
CA SER A 194 6.45 -1.97 -12.32
C SER A 194 5.84 -0.81 -11.53
N LEU A 195 4.62 -0.98 -11.02
CA LEU A 195 3.92 0.06 -10.26
C LEU A 195 4.55 0.28 -8.88
N ILE A 196 4.96 -0.80 -8.21
CA ILE A 196 5.66 -0.75 -6.92
C ILE A 196 6.99 -0.03 -7.07
N ASP A 197 7.81 -0.41 -8.06
CA ASP A 197 9.10 0.26 -8.27
C ASP A 197 8.92 1.74 -8.62
N ALA A 198 7.91 2.09 -9.44
CA ALA A 198 7.59 3.48 -9.75
C ALA A 198 7.12 4.25 -8.50
N SER A 199 6.28 3.64 -7.66
CA SER A 199 5.81 4.22 -6.39
C SER A 199 6.98 4.48 -5.45
N LEU A 200 7.82 3.48 -5.22
CA LEU A 200 8.95 3.56 -4.29
C LEU A 200 10.04 4.51 -4.80
N ASN A 201 10.28 4.61 -6.11
CA ASN A 201 11.17 5.63 -6.70
C ASN A 201 10.65 7.05 -6.49
N GLY A 202 9.33 7.26 -6.58
CA GLY A 202 8.76 8.57 -6.35
C GLY A 202 8.74 8.94 -4.86
N LEU A 203 8.53 7.94 -3.99
CA LEU A 203 8.41 8.12 -2.55
C LEU A 203 9.77 8.28 -1.86
N PHE A 204 10.78 7.51 -2.29
CA PHE A 204 12.15 7.51 -1.79
C PHE A 204 13.14 7.75 -2.95
N PRO A 205 13.25 9.01 -3.43
CA PRO A 205 14.10 9.37 -4.57
C PRO A 205 15.61 9.37 -4.24
#